data_AF-A0A1I3NLP2-F1
#
_entry.id   AF-A0A1I3NLP2-F1
#
_cell.length_a   1.000
_cell.length_b   1.000
_cell.length_c   1.000
_cell.angle_alpha   90.00
_cell.angle_beta   90.00
_cell.angle_gamma   90.00
#
_symmetry.space_group_name_H-M   'P 1'
#
loop_
_entity.id
_entity.type
_entity.pdbx_description
1 polymer ?
#
loop_
_entity_poly.entity_id
_entity_poly.type
_entity_poly.pdbx_seq_one_letter_code
_entity_poly.pdbx_strand_id
1 'polypeptide(L)'
;MKTTYLKPVLDLEATGTKIKTLMKQRGITPRQLQILLDFPYVQTIYNWYQGKNMPTIDNLVVLAQVLGVTMDDIVVTRMVEMEIDVVEGVEVLSA
;
A
#
# COMPACT_ATOMS: atom_id res chain seq x y z
N MET A 1 -5.52 29.56 -13.99
CA MET A 1 -6.82 29.06 -13.45
C MET A 1 -6.53 27.91 -12.49
N LYS A 2 -7.25 27.76 -11.36
CA LYS A 2 -7.08 26.59 -10.47
C LYS A 2 -8.09 25.50 -10.83
N THR A 3 -7.64 24.25 -10.91
CA THR A 3 -8.51 23.09 -11.11
C THR A 3 -8.37 22.14 -9.92
N THR A 4 -9.50 21.72 -9.33
CA THR A 4 -9.54 20.71 -8.28
C THR A 4 -9.56 19.32 -8.90
N TYR A 5 -8.68 18.43 -8.45
CA TYR A 5 -8.57 17.04 -8.88
C TYR A 5 -8.68 16.09 -7.68
N LEU A 6 -9.49 15.03 -7.80
CA LEU A 6 -9.54 13.95 -6.82
C LEU A 6 -8.48 12.90 -7.16
N LYS A 7 -7.44 12.81 -6.32
CA LYS A 7 -6.34 11.85 -6.49
C LYS A 7 -6.53 10.67 -5.53
N PRO A 8 -6.49 9.42 -6.01
CA PRO A 8 -6.37 8.27 -5.13
C PRO A 8 -4.97 8.24 -4.52
N VAL A 9 -4.92 8.10 -3.20
CA VAL A 9 -3.69 7.88 -2.44
C VAL A 9 -3.85 6.66 -1.56
N LEU A 10 -2.73 6.01 -1.26
CA LEU A 10 -2.73 4.84 -0.42
C LEU A 10 -3.02 5.24 1.04
N ASP A 11 -3.90 4.50 1.70
CA ASP A 11 -4.21 4.64 3.11
C ASP A 11 -3.38 3.60 3.89
N LEU A 12 -2.30 4.06 4.52
CA LEU A 12 -1.34 3.18 5.18
C LEU A 12 -1.94 2.48 6.40
N GLU A 13 -2.74 3.18 7.20
CA GLU A 13 -3.36 2.61 8.40
C GLU A 13 -4.43 1.59 8.04
N ALA A 14 -5.28 1.91 7.07
CA ALA A 14 -6.31 0.99 6.60
C ALA A 14 -5.69 -0.22 5.90
N THR A 15 -4.62 -0.02 5.11
CA THR A 15 -3.86 -1.12 4.48
C THR A 15 -3.19 -2.01 5.54
N GLY A 16 -2.55 -1.42 6.55
CA GLY A 16 -1.97 -2.17 7.68
C GLY A 16 -2.99 -3.02 8.42
N THR A 17 -4.18 -2.45 8.68
CA THR A 17 -5.31 -3.15 9.29
C THR A 17 -5.84 -4.28 8.40
N LYS A 18 -5.91 -4.06 7.08
CA LYS A 18 -6.28 -5.08 6.10
C LYS A 18 -5.32 -6.26 6.10
N ILE A 19 -4.01 -6.02 6.04
CA ILE A 19 -2.96 -7.06 6.12
C ILE A 19 -3.15 -7.90 7.39
N LYS A 20 -3.27 -7.25 8.56
CA LYS A 20 -3.48 -7.94 9.85
C LYS A 20 -4.72 -8.82 9.84
N THR A 21 -5.81 -8.33 9.24
CA THR A 21 -7.08 -9.06 9.15
C THR A 21 -6.96 -10.29 8.25
N LEU A 22 -6.38 -10.14 7.06
CA LEU A 22 -6.17 -11.23 6.12
C LEU A 22 -5.24 -12.30 6.71
N MET A 23 -4.15 -11.90 7.37
CA MET A 23 -3.24 -12.82 8.06
C MET A 23 -3.97 -13.62 9.15
N LYS A 24 -4.82 -12.96 9.95
CA LYS A 24 -5.62 -13.64 10.97
C LYS A 24 -6.60 -14.65 10.35
N GLN A 25 -7.26 -14.29 9.25
CA GLN A 25 -8.18 -15.20 8.54
C GLN A 25 -7.47 -16.42 7.96
N ARG A 26 -6.20 -16.27 7.53
CA ARG A 26 -5.38 -17.36 7.01
C ARG A 26 -4.58 -18.12 8.08
N GLY A 27 -4.69 -17.73 9.35
CA GLY A 27 -3.97 -18.35 10.46
C GLY A 27 -2.45 -18.12 10.43
N ILE A 28 -1.97 -17.06 9.78
CA ILE A 28 -0.55 -16.77 9.62
C ILE A 28 -0.09 -15.79 10.70
N THR A 29 0.95 -16.18 11.43
CA THR A 29 1.57 -15.33 12.46
C THR A 29 2.58 -14.35 11.85
N PRO A 30 2.86 -13.21 12.51
CA PRO A 30 3.92 -12.30 12.09
C PRO A 30 5.30 -12.97 11.97
N ARG A 31 5.60 -13.94 12.85
CA ARG A 31 6.87 -14.68 12.81
C ARG A 31 6.97 -15.56 11.57
N GLN A 32 5.90 -16.26 11.20
CA GLN A 32 5.87 -17.07 9.97
C GLN A 32 6.04 -16.19 8.73
N LEU A 33 5.31 -15.07 8.66
CA LEU A 33 5.43 -14.16 7.53
C LEU A 33 6.83 -13.56 7.42
N GLN A 34 7.46 -13.19 8.55
CA GLN A 34 8.84 -12.71 8.57
C GLN A 34 9.83 -13.74 8.00
N ILE A 35 9.64 -15.03 8.28
CA ILE A 35 10.48 -16.10 7.72
C ILE A 35 10.24 -16.23 6.20
N LEU A 36 8.99 -16.18 5.75
CA LEU A 36 8.64 -16.27 4.33
C LEU A 36 9.18 -15.11 3.49
N LEU A 37 9.32 -13.93 4.10
CA LEU A 37 9.84 -12.71 3.48
C LEU A 37 11.35 -12.52 3.66
N ASP A 38 12.03 -13.47 4.32
CA ASP A 38 13.46 -13.40 4.65
C ASP A 38 13.88 -12.10 5.36
N PHE A 39 13.00 -11.58 6.24
CA PHE A 39 13.35 -10.41 7.04
C PHE A 39 14.17 -10.80 8.26
N PRO A 40 15.15 -9.98 8.67
CA PRO A 40 15.93 -10.25 9.88
C PRO A 40 15.09 -10.08 11.16
N TYR A 41 14.04 -9.26 11.14
CA TYR A 41 13.25 -8.90 12.33
C TYR A 41 11.75 -8.89 12.05
N VAL A 42 10.95 -9.38 13.03
CA VAL A 42 9.48 -9.37 12.96
C VAL A 42 8.89 -7.95 13.00
N GLN A 43 9.68 -6.98 13.46
CA GLN A 43 9.26 -5.59 13.63
C GLN A 43 8.75 -4.96 12.33
N THR A 44 9.28 -5.37 11.17
CA THR A 44 8.80 -4.88 9.86
C THR A 44 7.31 -5.17 9.66
N ILE A 45 6.83 -6.34 10.08
CA ILE A 45 5.41 -6.71 9.97
C ILE A 45 4.54 -5.85 10.90
N TYR A 46 5.01 -5.59 12.12
CA TYR A 46 4.29 -4.71 13.05
C TYR A 46 4.29 -3.25 12.59
N ASN A 47 5.33 -2.79 11.90
CA ASN A 47 5.38 -1.45 11.30
C ASN A 47 4.30 -1.29 10.22
N TRP A 48 4.03 -2.33 9.42
CA TRP A 48 2.93 -2.34 8.47
C TRP A 48 1.57 -2.25 9.17
N TYR A 49 1.35 -3.01 10.25
CA TYR A 49 0.10 -2.92 11.01
C TYR A 49 -0.17 -1.54 11.61
N GLN A 50 0.88 -0.79 11.93
CA GLN A 50 0.82 0.55 12.49
C GLN A 50 0.83 1.65 11.42
N GLY A 51 0.81 1.29 10.13
CA GLY A 51 0.86 2.26 9.03
C GLY A 51 2.15 3.07 8.96
N LYS A 52 3.25 2.63 9.62
CA LYS A 52 4.53 3.37 9.65
C LYS A 52 5.23 3.38 8.30
N ASN A 53 5.11 2.29 7.56
CA ASN A 53 5.63 2.12 6.22
C ASN A 53 4.80 1.06 5.49
N MET A 54 4.99 0.99 4.17
CA MET A 54 4.34 0.00 3.33
C MET A 54 5.24 -1.21 3.05
N PRO A 55 4.66 -2.41 2.85
CA PRO A 55 5.38 -3.46 2.14
C PRO A 55 5.82 -2.94 0.77
N THR A 56 7.02 -3.32 0.34
CA THR A 56 7.46 -3.11 -1.04
C THR A 56 6.58 -3.90 -2.01
N ILE A 57 6.66 -3.61 -3.31
CA ILE A 57 5.91 -4.35 -4.34
C ILE A 57 6.26 -5.86 -4.26
N ASP A 58 7.54 -6.21 -4.13
CA ASP A 58 7.95 -7.62 -3.98
C ASP A 58 7.30 -8.30 -2.76
N ASN A 59 7.24 -7.59 -1.63
CA ASN A 59 6.60 -8.10 -0.43
C ASN A 59 5.07 -8.21 -0.58
N LEU A 60 4.44 -7.32 -1.35
CA LEU A 60 3.01 -7.43 -1.69
C LEU A 60 2.73 -8.65 -2.56
N VAL A 61 3.60 -8.97 -3.52
CA VAL A 61 3.48 -10.20 -4.34
C VAL A 61 3.54 -11.44 -3.45
N VAL A 62 4.50 -11.51 -2.52
CA VAL A 62 4.61 -12.63 -1.58
C VAL A 62 3.39 -12.69 -0.65
N LEU A 63 2.97 -11.55 -0.09
CA LEU A 63 1.77 -11.46 0.75
C LEU A 63 0.53 -11.96 0.01
N ALA A 64 0.30 -11.51 -1.23
CA ALA A 64 -0.82 -11.92 -2.06
C ALA A 64 -0.85 -13.44 -2.26
N GLN A 65 0.30 -14.03 -2.61
CA GLN A 65 0.43 -15.48 -2.79
C GLN A 65 0.18 -16.25 -1.49
N VAL A 66 0.83 -15.84 -0.41
CA VAL A 66 0.75 -16.48 0.92
C VAL A 66 -0.66 -16.38 1.50
N LEU A 67 -1.31 -15.24 1.29
CA LEU A 67 -2.67 -14.98 1.75
C LEU A 67 -3.73 -15.39 0.74
N GLY A 68 -3.37 -15.96 -0.42
CA GLY A 68 -4.28 -16.37 -1.49
C GLY A 68 -5.32 -15.32 -1.86
N VAL A 69 -4.88 -14.07 -2.07
CA VAL A 69 -5.67 -12.91 -2.52
C VAL A 69 -4.87 -12.14 -3.56
N THR A 70 -5.46 -11.15 -4.22
CA THR A 70 -4.72 -10.25 -5.11
C THR A 70 -4.01 -9.15 -4.31
N MET A 71 -3.06 -8.44 -4.94
CA MET A 71 -2.45 -7.26 -4.30
C MET A 71 -3.49 -6.15 -4.06
N ASP A 72 -4.48 -6.01 -4.95
CA ASP A 72 -5.55 -5.02 -4.85
C ASP A 72 -6.45 -5.27 -3.62
N ASP A 73 -6.68 -6.54 -3.28
CA ASP A 73 -7.42 -6.92 -2.06
C ASP A 73 -6.69 -6.50 -0.77
N ILE A 74 -5.37 -6.31 -0.84
CA ILE A 74 -4.52 -5.93 0.31
C ILE A 74 -4.48 -4.41 0.46
N VAL A 75 -4.32 -3.66 -0.63
CA VAL A 75 -4.13 -2.21 -0.58
C VAL A 75 -5.47 -1.49 -0.40
N VAL A 76 -5.48 -0.49 0.46
CA VAL A 76 -6.63 0.39 0.65
C VAL A 76 -6.27 1.78 0.18
N THR A 77 -7.14 2.40 -0.62
CA THR A 77 -6.96 3.76 -1.12
C THR A 77 -8.03 4.69 -0.59
N ARG A 78 -7.68 5.96 -0.41
CA ARG A 78 -8.60 7.07 -0.12
C ARG A 78 -8.42 8.17 -1.15
N MET A 79 -9.46 8.96 -1.39
CA MET A 79 -9.38 10.11 -2.27
C MET A 79 -8.90 11.33 -1.47
N VAL A 80 -7.99 12.11 -2.06
CA VAL A 80 -7.62 13.44 -1.58
C VAL A 80 -7.87 14.47 -2.66
N GLU A 81 -8.40 15.61 -2.26
CA GLU A 81 -8.49 16.78 -3.12
C GLU A 81 -7.10 17.39 -3.28
N MET A 82 -6.75 17.71 -4.52
CA MET A 82 -5.56 18.47 -4.86
C MET A 82 -5.95 19.65 -5.74
N GLU A 83 -5.35 20.81 -5.47
CA GLU A 83 -5.42 21.95 -6.37
C GLU A 83 -4.23 21.91 -7.32
N ILE A 84 -4.50 22.05 -8.62
CA ILE A 84 -3.48 22.20 -9.64
C ILE A 84 -3.61 23.61 -10.23
N ASP A 85 -2.53 24.37 -10.17
CA ASP A 85 -2.40 25.61 -10.91
C ASP A 85 -2.22 25.26 -12.38
N VAL A 86 -3.22 25.56 -13.20
CA VAL A 86 -3.11 25.43 -14.64
C VAL A 86 -2.25 26.59 -15.12
N VAL A 87 -1.00 26.28 -15.49
CA VAL A 87 -0.12 27.20 -16.22
C VAL A 87 -0.57 27.16 -17.68
N GLU A 88 -1.13 28.26 -18.18
CA GLU A 88 -1.38 28.41 -19.61
C GLU A 88 -0.03 28.39 -20.35
N GLY A 89 0.14 27.47 -21.31
CA GLY A 89 1.19 27.58 -22.32
C GLY A 89 2.39 26.62 -22.25
N VAL A 90 2.35 25.49 -21.54
CA VAL A 90 3.35 24.44 -21.80
C VAL A 90 2.89 23.60 -22.99
N GLU A 91 3.34 24.00 -24.19
CA GLU A 91 3.35 23.10 -25.34
C GLU A 91 4.00 21.79 -24.91
N VAL A 92 3.22 20.71 -24.93
CA VAL A 92 3.78 19.37 -24.86
C VAL A 92 4.56 19.22 -26.16
N LEU A 93 5.87 19.49 -26.13
CA LEU A 93 6.75 19.15 -27.24
C LEU A 93 6.59 17.64 -27.45
N SER A 94 5.86 17.31 -28.50
CA SER A 94 5.81 15.96 -29.04
C SER A 94 7.21 15.61 -29.50
N ALA A 95 7.79 14.59 -28.87
CA ALA A 95 8.98 13.90 -29.35
C ALA A 95 8.55 12.50 -29.81
#